data_AF-R7LBA1-F1
#
_entry.id   AF-R7LBA1-F1
#
_cell.length_a   1.000
_cell.length_b   1.000
_cell.length_c   1.000
_cell.angle_alpha   90.00
_cell.angle_beta   90.00
_cell.angle_gamma   90.00
#
_symmetry.space_group_name_H-M   'P 1'
#
loop_
_entity.id
_entity.type
_entity.pdbx_description
1 polymer ?
#
loop_
_entity_poly.entity_id
_entity_poly.type
_entity_poly.pdbx_seq_one_letter_code
_entity_poly.pdbx_strand_id
1 'polypeptide(L)'
;MSRYFVKWKGVESGPYSAGELRDMYNAGKIGLIHYVREENSANWHLFREFLSGENIGEAASPVDDAKKTSLYLQYFAYLLCGGAFLSPYIYLCALALCAYLFFACNKRFALEIFGVSTVIAVSGIFFFYGVVPVLMR
;
A
#
# COMPACT_ATOMS: atom_id res chain seq x y z
N MET A 1 33.07 17.63 6.45
CA MET A 1 32.44 16.33 6.74
C MET A 1 31.13 16.60 7.44
N SER A 2 30.01 16.18 6.88
CA SER A 2 28.69 16.38 7.48
C SER A 2 28.53 15.56 8.76
N ARG A 3 28.01 16.18 9.82
CA ARG A 3 27.64 15.53 11.07
C ARG A 3 26.14 15.36 11.15
N TYR A 4 25.70 14.30 11.83
CA TYR A 4 24.31 13.90 11.91
C TYR A 4 23.88 13.69 13.37
N PHE A 5 22.63 14.02 13.64
CA PHE A 5 21.97 13.79 14.92
C PHE A 5 20.89 12.73 14.75
N VAL A 6 20.74 11.87 15.75
CA VAL A 6 19.69 10.85 15.81
C VAL A 6 18.71 11.23 16.90
N LYS A 7 17.40 11.09 16.63
CA LYS A 7 16.34 11.32 17.60
C LYS A 7 15.46 10.09 17.74
N TRP A 8 15.21 9.70 18.98
CA TRP A 8 14.32 8.61 19.33
C TRP A 8 13.55 8.92 20.62
N LYS A 9 12.21 8.77 20.58
CA LYS A 9 11.32 9.05 21.73
C LYS A 9 11.58 10.41 22.41
N GLY A 10 11.96 11.43 21.63
CA GLY A 10 12.25 12.77 22.12
C GLY A 10 13.68 12.99 22.65
N VAL A 11 14.49 11.94 22.77
CA VAL A 11 15.91 12.05 23.15
C VAL A 11 16.75 12.21 21.89
N GLU A 12 17.57 13.27 21.86
CA GLU A 12 18.49 13.56 20.77
C GLU A 12 19.90 13.09 21.15
N SER A 13 20.61 12.48 20.20
CA SER A 13 21.94 11.93 20.40
C SER A 13 22.82 12.24 19.18
N GLY A 14 24.05 12.68 19.45
CA GLY A 14 25.01 13.07 18.41
C GLY A 14 26.02 14.08 18.94
N PRO A 15 26.88 14.64 18.07
CA PRO A 15 26.92 14.41 16.62
C PRO A 15 27.66 13.12 16.22
N TYR A 16 27.15 12.42 15.19
CA TYR A 16 27.73 11.22 14.58
C TYR A 16 28.12 11.47 13.11
N SER A 17 29.09 10.73 12.61
CA SER A 17 29.40 10.66 11.18
C SER A 17 28.48 9.67 10.45
N ALA A 18 28.40 9.77 9.11
CA ALA A 18 27.65 8.82 8.29
C ALA A 18 28.16 7.37 8.44
N GLY A 19 29.47 7.18 8.66
CA GLY A 19 30.08 5.88 8.93
C GLY A 19 29.60 5.30 10.26
N GLU A 20 29.68 6.10 11.32
CA GLU A 20 29.23 5.69 12.67
C GLU A 20 27.73 5.36 12.70
N LEU A 21 26.89 6.12 11.98
CA LEU A 21 25.48 5.78 11.83
C LEU A 21 25.28 4.40 11.20
N ARG A 22 26.05 4.09 10.16
CA ARG A 22 25.97 2.80 9.48
C ARG A 22 26.44 1.66 10.39
N ASP A 23 27.49 1.89 11.17
CA ASP A 23 27.98 0.93 12.16
C ASP A 23 26.98 0.72 13.31
N MET A 24 26.34 1.79 13.79
CA MET A 24 25.28 1.71 14.80
C MET A 24 24.05 0.96 14.29
N TYR A 25 23.72 1.09 13.00
CA TYR A 25 22.66 0.32 12.37
C TYR A 25 23.02 -1.16 12.24
N ASN A 26 24.23 -1.47 11.76
CA ASN A 26 24.74 -2.83 11.65
C ASN A 26 24.81 -3.53 13.03
N ALA A 27 25.11 -2.77 14.09
CA ALA A 27 25.11 -3.26 15.46
C ALA A 27 23.70 -3.34 16.09
N GLY A 28 22.64 -2.98 15.35
CA GLY A 28 21.25 -3.03 15.83
C GLY A 28 20.90 -1.98 16.91
N LYS A 29 21.76 -0.98 17.13
CA LYS A 29 21.54 0.08 18.13
C LYS A 29 20.56 1.15 17.65
N ILE A 30 20.47 1.35 16.33
CA ILE A 30 19.47 2.20 15.68
C ILE A 30 18.71 1.40 14.65
N GLY A 31 17.44 1.72 14.47
CA GLY A 31 16.54 1.05 13.53
C GLY A 31 15.97 2.02 12.50
N LEU A 32 15.28 1.47 11.49
CA LEU A 32 14.71 2.22 10.35
C LEU A 32 13.71 3.32 10.73
N ILE A 33 13.13 3.22 11.93
CA ILE A 33 12.15 4.16 12.50
C ILE A 33 12.77 5.34 13.24
N HIS A 34 14.10 5.36 13.41
CA HIS A 34 14.79 6.47 14.09
C HIS A 34 14.82 7.69 13.17
N TYR A 35 14.77 8.89 13.75
CA TYR A 35 14.91 10.12 12.98
C TYR A 35 16.37 10.56 12.92
N VAL A 36 16.82 11.04 11.77
CA VAL A 36 18.15 11.57 11.55
C VAL A 36 18.08 12.95 10.91
N ARG A 37 18.95 13.85 11.36
CA ARG A 37 19.07 15.23 10.87
C ARG A 37 20.54 15.56 10.63
N GLU A 38 20.83 16.25 9.55
CA GLU A 38 22.17 16.81 9.29
C GLU A 38 22.38 18.11 10.11
N GLU A 39 23.60 18.38 10.55
CA GLU A 39 23.93 19.55 11.38
C GLU A 39 23.48 20.88 10.76
N ASN A 40 23.55 21.01 9.43
CA ASN A 40 23.14 22.20 8.70
C ASN A 40 21.67 22.19 8.22
N SER A 41 20.92 21.14 8.53
CA SER A 41 19.50 21.01 8.15
C SER A 41 18.61 21.15 9.39
N ALA A 42 17.51 21.89 9.26
CA ALA A 42 16.48 21.95 10.30
C ALA A 42 15.55 20.73 10.29
N ASN A 43 15.56 19.94 9.21
CA ASN A 43 14.58 18.90 8.95
C ASN A 43 15.03 17.53 9.45
N TRP A 44 14.17 16.90 10.24
CA TRP A 44 14.35 15.51 10.67
C TRP A 44 13.76 14.57 9.61
N HIS A 45 14.53 13.57 9.22
CA HIS A 45 14.16 12.55 8.23
C HIS A 45 14.17 11.16 8.87
N LEU A 46 13.46 10.19 8.32
CA LEU A 46 13.57 8.82 8.83
C LEU A 46 14.91 8.21 8.40
N PHE A 47 15.52 7.39 9.26
CA PHE A 47 16.79 6.75 8.97
C PHE A 47 16.72 5.82 7.75
N ARG A 48 15.53 5.27 7.48
CA ARG A 48 15.26 4.53 6.24
C ARG A 48 15.51 5.38 4.98
N GLU A 49 15.09 6.64 4.99
CA GLU A 49 15.24 7.59 3.88
C GLU A 49 16.72 7.97 3.70
N PHE A 50 17.45 8.09 4.81
CA PHE A 50 18.90 8.29 4.79
C PHE A 50 19.65 7.09 4.17
N LEU A 51 19.23 5.87 4.46
CA LEU A 51 19.85 4.63 3.94
C LEU A 51 19.57 4.36 2.45
N SER A 52 18.40 4.76 1.94
CA SER A 52 18.02 4.51 0.55
C SER A 52 18.76 5.37 -0.47
N GLY A 53 19.56 6.35 -0.03
CA GLY A 53 20.26 7.28 -0.93
C GLY A 53 19.30 8.14 -1.75
N GLU A 54 18.03 8.19 -1.35
CA GLU A 54 17.03 9.04 -1.95
C GLU A 54 17.33 10.46 -1.47
N ASN A 55 17.70 11.33 -2.41
CA ASN A 55 18.21 12.66 -2.14
C ASN A 55 17.40 13.35 -1.05
N ILE A 56 18.09 13.68 0.04
CA ILE A 56 17.62 14.53 1.13
C ILE A 56 17.24 15.87 0.49
N GLY A 57 15.98 16.04 0.12
CA GLY A 57 15.53 17.19 -0.65
C GLY A 57 14.11 17.07 -1.23
N GLU A 58 13.57 15.87 -1.42
CA GLU A 58 12.23 15.73 -1.98
C GLU A 58 11.23 15.36 -0.88
N ALA A 59 10.59 16.40 -0.33
CA ALA A 59 9.38 16.26 0.46
C ALA A 59 8.45 15.27 -0.24
N ALA A 60 7.98 14.25 0.50
CA ALA A 60 7.07 13.19 0.05
C ALA A 60 6.27 13.60 -1.19
N SER A 61 6.79 13.22 -2.36
CA SER A 61 6.20 13.63 -3.63
C SER A 61 4.84 12.93 -3.74
N PRO A 62 3.74 13.65 -4.07
CA PRO A 62 2.39 13.07 -4.18
C PRO A 62 2.28 11.93 -5.21
N VAL A 63 3.33 11.73 -6.01
CA VAL A 63 3.48 10.64 -6.97
C VAL A 63 3.50 9.27 -6.29
N ASP A 64 4.09 9.16 -5.09
CA ASP A 64 4.30 7.88 -4.43
C ASP A 64 3.05 7.38 -3.68
N ASP A 65 2.25 8.32 -3.14
CA ASP A 65 0.94 8.03 -2.55
C ASP A 65 -0.13 7.69 -3.59
N ALA A 66 -0.09 8.32 -4.77
CA ALA A 66 -0.96 7.96 -5.88
C ALA A 66 -0.73 6.52 -6.34
N LYS A 67 0.55 6.08 -6.39
CA LYS A 67 0.92 4.72 -6.77
C LYS A 67 0.48 3.70 -5.72
N LYS A 68 0.66 3.98 -4.42
CA LYS A 68 0.16 3.12 -3.32
C LYS A 68 -1.37 3.04 -3.30
N THR A 69 -2.06 4.16 -3.48
CA THR A 69 -3.53 4.22 -3.54
C THR A 69 -4.07 3.36 -4.69
N SER A 70 -3.40 3.36 -5.84
CA SER A 70 -3.78 2.50 -6.97
C SER A 70 -3.64 1.01 -6.65
N LEU A 71 -2.62 0.59 -5.88
CA LEU A 71 -2.43 -0.80 -5.48
C LEU A 71 -3.51 -1.27 -4.50
N TYR A 72 -3.83 -0.48 -3.48
CA TYR A 72 -4.91 -0.82 -2.54
C TYR A 72 -6.27 -0.95 -3.23
N LEU A 73 -6.54 -0.07 -4.18
CA LEU A 73 -7.77 -0.12 -4.97
C LEU A 73 -7.87 -1.39 -5.82
N GLN A 74 -6.74 -1.87 -6.38
CA GLN A 74 -6.69 -3.14 -7.10
C GLN A 74 -6.97 -4.33 -6.18
N TYR A 75 -6.30 -4.41 -5.02
CA TYR A 75 -6.55 -5.48 -4.04
C TYR A 75 -8.02 -5.50 -3.57
N PHE A 76 -8.57 -4.32 -3.30
CA PHE A 76 -9.96 -4.18 -2.91
C PHE A 76 -10.92 -4.64 -4.01
N ALA A 77 -10.65 -4.31 -5.27
CA ALA A 77 -11.46 -4.75 -6.40
C ALA A 77 -11.46 -6.28 -6.55
N TYR A 78 -10.31 -6.94 -6.38
CA TYR A 78 -10.23 -8.41 -6.38
C TYR A 78 -10.98 -9.06 -5.21
N LEU A 79 -10.89 -8.49 -4.01
CA LEU A 79 -11.64 -8.95 -2.85
C LEU A 79 -13.16 -8.88 -3.10
N LEU A 80 -13.63 -7.74 -3.60
CA LEU A 80 -15.04 -7.52 -3.89
C LEU A 80 -15.54 -8.45 -5.00
N CYS A 81 -14.70 -8.69 -6.00
CA CYS A 81 -14.94 -9.64 -7.09
C CYS A 81 -15.13 -11.07 -6.57
N GLY A 82 -14.31 -11.54 -5.63
CA GLY A 82 -14.51 -12.83 -4.97
C GLY A 82 -15.79 -12.87 -4.12
N GLY A 83 -16.12 -11.76 -3.45
CA GLY A 83 -17.35 -11.62 -2.67
C GLY A 83 -18.64 -11.67 -3.50
N ALA A 84 -18.57 -11.39 -4.81
CA ALA A 84 -19.74 -11.46 -5.70
C ALA A 84 -20.38 -12.86 -5.76
N PHE A 85 -19.64 -13.90 -5.37
CA PHE A 85 -20.19 -15.25 -5.25
C PHE A 85 -21.26 -15.36 -4.16
N LEU A 86 -21.09 -14.67 -3.03
CA LEU A 86 -21.94 -14.83 -1.84
C LEU A 86 -23.30 -14.16 -2.01
N SER A 87 -23.35 -13.03 -2.71
CA SER A 87 -24.56 -12.21 -2.73
C SER A 87 -24.65 -11.35 -4.00
N PRO A 88 -25.83 -11.28 -4.63
CA PRO A 88 -26.09 -10.38 -5.76
C PRO A 88 -25.84 -8.91 -5.42
N TYR A 89 -26.02 -8.51 -4.16
CA TYR A 89 -25.78 -7.14 -3.71
C TYR A 89 -24.29 -6.78 -3.75
N ILE A 90 -23.40 -7.73 -3.43
CA ILE A 90 -21.94 -7.52 -3.51
C ILE A 90 -21.51 -7.39 -4.98
N TYR A 91 -22.15 -8.13 -5.88
CA TYR A 91 -21.94 -7.99 -7.31
C TYR A 91 -22.34 -6.59 -7.83
N LEU A 92 -23.43 -6.00 -7.34
CA LEU A 92 -23.79 -4.61 -7.69
C LEU A 92 -22.72 -3.61 -7.24
N CYS A 93 -22.14 -3.80 -6.05
CA CYS A 93 -21.03 -2.99 -5.59
C CYS A 93 -19.78 -3.16 -6.48
N ALA A 94 -19.51 -4.38 -6.96
CA ALA A 94 -18.42 -4.66 -7.89
C ALA A 94 -18.63 -3.97 -9.24
N LEU A 95 -19.86 -3.96 -9.75
CA LEU A 95 -20.22 -3.23 -10.97
C LEU A 95 -20.02 -1.71 -10.82
N ALA A 96 -20.45 -1.14 -9.70
CA ALA A 96 -20.24 0.28 -9.42
C ALA A 96 -18.74 0.64 -9.37
N LEU A 97 -17.94 -0.22 -8.74
CA LEU A 97 -16.50 -0.03 -8.66
C LEU A 97 -15.80 -0.23 -10.02
N CYS A 98 -16.25 -1.19 -10.84
CA CYS A 98 -15.81 -1.34 -12.22
C CYS A 98 -16.13 -0.12 -13.08
N ALA A 99 -17.34 0.44 -12.95
CA ALA A 99 -17.72 1.66 -13.66
C ALA A 99 -16.80 2.82 -13.25
N TYR A 100 -16.56 3.00 -11.95
CA TYR A 100 -15.62 3.99 -11.44
C TYR A 100 -14.20 3.78 -12.02
N LEU A 101 -13.67 2.56 -11.99
CA LEU A 101 -12.35 2.23 -12.56
C LEU A 101 -12.29 2.46 -14.07
N PHE A 102 -13.39 2.27 -14.79
CA PHE A 102 -13.47 2.49 -16.23
C PHE A 102 -13.35 3.98 -16.61
N PHE A 103 -13.96 4.86 -15.81
CA PHE A 103 -13.91 6.30 -16.04
C PHE A 103 -12.67 6.98 -15.45
N ALA A 104 -12.22 6.55 -14.27
CA ALA A 104 -11.15 7.21 -13.52
C ALA A 104 -9.76 6.55 -13.69
N CYS A 105 -9.70 5.31 -14.18
CA CYS A 105 -8.47 4.51 -14.19
C CYS A 105 -8.27 3.77 -15.53
N ASN A 106 -7.56 2.63 -15.48
CA ASN A 106 -7.19 1.84 -16.64
C ASN A 106 -8.36 0.96 -17.11
N LYS A 107 -8.88 1.25 -18.31
CA LYS A 107 -10.00 0.53 -18.95
C LYS A 107 -9.76 -0.97 -19.11
N ARG A 108 -8.50 -1.39 -19.35
CA ARG A 108 -8.15 -2.80 -19.51
C ARG A 108 -8.37 -3.57 -18.20
N PHE A 109 -7.88 -3.00 -17.10
CA PHE A 109 -8.05 -3.56 -15.76
C PHE A 109 -9.52 -3.61 -15.34
N ALA A 110 -10.27 -2.55 -15.63
CA ALA A 110 -11.71 -2.51 -15.35
C ALA A 110 -12.48 -3.62 -16.11
N LEU A 111 -12.11 -3.90 -17.37
CA LEU A 111 -12.70 -4.97 -18.16
C LEU A 111 -12.36 -6.36 -17.63
N GLU A 112 -11.13 -6.58 -17.17
CA GLU A 112 -10.71 -7.85 -16.55
C GLU A 112 -11.53 -8.13 -15.28
N ILE A 113 -11.62 -7.17 -14.36
CA ILE A 113 -12.42 -7.34 -13.13
C ILE A 113 -13.90 -7.55 -13.46
N PHE A 114 -14.42 -6.82 -14.43
CA PHE A 114 -15.81 -6.98 -14.86
C PHE A 114 -16.07 -8.41 -15.37
N GLY A 115 -15.18 -8.93 -16.21
CA GLY A 115 -15.29 -10.30 -16.72
C GLY A 115 -15.24 -11.33 -15.59
N VAL A 116 -14.23 -11.23 -14.71
CA VAL A 116 -14.05 -12.18 -13.60
C VAL A 116 -15.23 -12.12 -12.62
N SER A 117 -15.70 -10.92 -12.25
CA SER A 117 -16.81 -10.76 -11.31
C SER A 117 -18.13 -11.32 -11.87
N THR A 118 -18.36 -11.16 -13.17
CA THR A 118 -19.54 -11.72 -13.85
C THR A 118 -19.54 -13.25 -13.79
N VAL A 119 -18.40 -13.89 -14.10
CA VAL A 119 -18.26 -15.36 -14.06
C VAL A 119 -18.49 -15.88 -12.64
N ILE A 120 -17.91 -15.23 -11.64
CA ILE A 120 -18.04 -15.61 -10.24
C ILE A 120 -19.50 -15.44 -9.78
N ALA A 121 -20.16 -14.34 -10.13
CA ALA A 121 -21.56 -14.10 -9.76
C ALA A 121 -22.51 -15.14 -10.37
N VAL A 122 -22.35 -15.45 -11.66
CA VAL A 122 -23.15 -16.48 -12.34
C VAL A 122 -22.92 -17.86 -11.70
N SER A 123 -21.67 -18.18 -11.36
CA SER A 123 -21.33 -19.43 -10.67
C SER A 123 -21.98 -19.50 -9.28
N GLY A 124 -22.01 -18.39 -8.55
CA GLY A 124 -22.69 -18.27 -7.26
C GLY A 124 -24.19 -18.52 -7.38
N ILE A 125 -24.85 -17.88 -8.35
CA ILE A 125 -26.29 -18.09 -8.61
C ILE A 125 -26.57 -19.56 -8.91
N PHE A 126 -25.80 -20.19 -9.81
CA PHE A 126 -25.98 -21.60 -10.13
C PHE A 126 -25.78 -22.51 -8.90
N PHE A 127 -24.80 -22.22 -8.06
CA PHE A 127 -24.54 -22.97 -6.84
C PHE A 127 -25.70 -22.85 -5.83
N PHE A 128 -26.12 -21.63 -5.51
CA PHE A 128 -27.16 -21.39 -4.50
C PHE A 128 -28.58 -21.81 -4.94
N TYR A 129 -28.90 -21.72 -6.23
CA TYR A 129 -30.22 -22.10 -6.74
C TYR A 129 -30.29 -23.50 -7.33
N GLY A 130 -29.17 -24.06 -7.78
CA GLY A 130 -29.12 -25.40 -8.37
C GLY A 130 -28.62 -26.47 -7.40
N VAL A 131 -27.52 -26.21 -6.71
CA VAL A 131 -26.79 -27.25 -5.94
C VAL A 131 -27.26 -27.31 -4.49
N VAL A 132 -27.35 -26.16 -3.81
CA VAL A 132 -27.78 -26.09 -2.41
C VAL A 132 -29.18 -26.69 -2.16
N PRO A 133 -30.21 -26.41 -2.99
CA PRO A 133 -31.55 -26.96 -2.75
C PRO A 133 -31.62 -28.47 -2.96
N VAL A 134 -30.72 -29.03 -3.79
CA VAL A 134 -30.62 -30.48 -4.00
C VAL A 134 -29.92 -31.17 -2.84
N LEU A 135 -28.92 -30.53 -2.24
CA LEU A 135 -28.22 -31.03 -1.04
C LEU A 135 -29.06 -30.95 0.25
N MET A 136 -30.02 -30.01 0.30
CA MET A 136 -30.89 -29.81 1.46
C MET A 136 -32.20 -30.63 1.40
N ARG A 137 -32.42 -31.38 0.32
CA ARG A 137 -33.51 -32.36 0.20
C ARG A 137 -33.01 -33.76 0.55
#